data_AF-X1HIE4-F1
#
_entry.id   AF-X1HIE4-F1
#
_cell.length_a   1.000
_cell.length_b   1.000
_cell.length_c   1.000
_cell.angle_alpha   90.00
_cell.angle_beta   90.00
_cell.angle_gamma   90.00
#
_symmetry.space_group_name_H-M   'P 1'
#
loop_
_entity.id
_entity.type
_entity.pdbx_description
1 polymer ?
#
loop_
_entity_poly.entity_id
_entity_poly.type
_entity_poly.pdbx_seq_one_letter_code
_entity_poly.pdbx_strand_id
1 'polypeptide(L)'
;MELVSLAKAISAQDISGSGSTIKQIDSFSSPQYSDLPLEYKLMRYSDILHRIENLRKVDQQKLLDFARLLKNKEGQKFVFLFYQREFMPQIEPGIIDRLLTVYQNQPGISRNISGLFENFRRNTSFDVDRVKRAYADSSISIHFLFITTPIKHIPGVHFKEQSDDIYSAFKEMARATGGFFDSSANTEALFKQAVEASENYYLLYYIPLNYKGDGQFKEIKVRVKNKNYKVTHRLGYIAN
;
A
#
# COMPACT_ATOMS: atom_id res chain seq x y z
N MET A 1 16.10 0.86 6.45
CA MET A 1 17.06 -0.04 7.12
C MET A 1 17.14 0.22 8.63
N GLU A 2 17.10 1.48 9.10
CA GLU A 2 17.11 1.84 10.54
C GLU A 2 16.01 1.17 11.37
N LEU A 3 14.75 1.17 10.92
CA LEU A 3 13.64 0.56 11.67
C LEU A 3 13.81 -0.96 11.89
N VAL A 4 14.33 -1.67 10.87
CA VAL A 4 14.66 -3.11 10.98
C VAL A 4 15.81 -3.31 11.97
N SER A 5 16.82 -2.45 11.94
CA SER A 5 17.95 -2.49 12.87
C SER A 5 17.52 -2.27 14.32
N LEU A 6 16.60 -1.32 14.57
CA LEU A 6 16.02 -1.08 15.90
C LEU A 6 15.15 -2.25 16.35
N ALA A 7 14.27 -2.78 15.48
CA ALA A 7 13.47 -3.95 15.80
C ALA A 7 14.35 -5.16 16.19
N LYS A 8 15.45 -5.39 15.45
CA LYS A 8 16.46 -6.40 15.79
C LYS A 8 17.15 -6.10 17.12
N ALA A 9 17.60 -4.87 17.35
CA ALA A 9 18.32 -4.50 18.57
C ALA A 9 17.45 -4.62 19.83
N ILE A 10 16.16 -4.32 19.71
CA ILE A 10 15.17 -4.52 20.77
C ILE A 10 14.95 -6.02 21.00
N SER A 11 14.86 -6.80 19.93
CA SER A 11 14.67 -8.26 19.99
C SER A 11 15.88 -9.01 20.54
N ALA A 12 17.10 -8.54 20.25
CA ALA A 12 18.34 -9.17 20.72
C ALA A 12 18.62 -8.91 22.21
N GLN A 13 18.09 -7.83 22.78
CA GLN A 13 18.28 -7.48 24.20
C GLN A 13 17.60 -8.47 25.16
N ASP A 14 16.69 -9.32 24.64
CA ASP A 14 16.06 -10.46 25.36
C ASP A 14 17.00 -11.69 25.44
N ILE A 15 17.89 -11.87 24.46
CA ILE A 15 18.70 -13.10 24.31
C ILE A 15 19.85 -13.14 25.33
N SER A 16 20.30 -12.00 25.84
CA SER A 16 21.41 -11.92 26.81
C SER A 16 21.00 -12.18 28.27
N GLY A 17 19.70 -12.28 28.57
CA GLY A 17 19.17 -12.50 29.93
C GLY A 17 18.89 -13.95 30.32
N SER A 18 18.92 -14.89 29.37
CA SER A 18 18.65 -16.31 29.60
C SER A 18 19.86 -17.15 29.19
N GLY A 19 20.43 -17.88 30.16
CA GLY A 19 21.68 -18.64 30.05
C GLY A 19 21.63 -19.87 29.13
N SER A 20 21.13 -19.74 27.90
CA SER A 20 21.21 -20.75 26.86
C SER A 20 22.01 -20.23 25.67
N THR A 21 23.11 -20.90 25.39
CA THR A 21 24.07 -20.61 24.33
C THR A 21 23.41 -20.64 22.95
N ILE A 22 23.10 -19.48 22.38
CA ILE A 22 22.94 -19.33 20.92
C ILE A 22 24.01 -18.35 20.43
N LYS A 23 25.25 -18.87 20.31
CA LYS A 23 26.45 -18.19 19.79
C LYS A 23 26.39 -17.90 18.27
N GLN A 24 25.22 -17.68 17.69
CA GLN A 24 25.09 -17.40 16.24
C GLN A 24 24.26 -16.16 15.89
N ILE A 25 23.78 -15.38 16.85
CA ILE A 25 22.96 -14.17 16.59
C ILE A 25 23.78 -12.86 16.71
N ASP A 26 24.99 -12.92 17.27
CA ASP A 26 25.85 -11.75 17.56
C ASP A 26 26.40 -11.01 16.34
N SER A 27 26.30 -11.55 15.12
CA SER A 27 26.92 -10.94 13.92
C SER A 27 26.03 -9.94 13.17
N PHE A 28 24.80 -9.65 13.62
CA PHE A 28 23.84 -8.89 12.80
C PHE A 28 23.09 -7.75 13.51
N SER A 29 23.40 -7.44 14.77
CA SER A 29 23.02 -6.17 15.37
C SER A 29 23.87 -5.06 14.75
N SER A 30 23.23 -4.04 14.17
CA SER A 30 23.95 -2.82 13.81
C SER A 30 24.63 -2.28 15.09
N PRO A 31 25.97 -2.13 15.12
CA PRO A 31 26.72 -1.67 16.30
C PRO A 31 26.19 -0.35 16.86
N GLN A 32 25.55 0.43 15.99
CA GLN A 32 24.99 1.75 16.28
C GLN A 32 23.84 1.74 17.32
N TYR A 33 23.14 0.62 17.53
CA TYR A 33 21.99 0.56 18.44
C TYR A 33 22.08 -0.56 19.49
N SER A 34 23.17 -1.35 19.53
CA SER A 34 23.33 -2.41 20.54
C SER A 34 23.42 -1.83 21.95
N ASP A 35 24.21 -0.77 22.12
CA ASP A 35 24.66 -0.27 23.42
C ASP A 35 23.70 0.75 24.06
N LEU A 36 22.63 1.11 23.36
CA LEU A 36 21.67 2.10 23.83
C LEU A 36 20.71 1.52 24.88
N PRO A 37 20.19 2.31 25.83
CA PRO A 37 19.12 1.89 26.72
C PRO A 37 17.85 1.49 25.96
N LEU A 38 17.11 0.50 26.48
CA LEU A 38 15.87 0.02 25.84
C LEU A 38 14.86 1.14 25.61
N GLU A 39 14.67 2.03 26.59
CA GLU A 39 13.76 3.19 26.47
C GLU A 39 14.09 4.07 25.27
N TYR A 40 15.38 4.33 25.03
CA TYR A 40 15.82 5.10 23.89
C TYR A 40 15.52 4.38 22.57
N LYS A 41 15.76 3.05 22.51
CA LYS A 41 15.43 2.23 21.34
C LYS A 41 13.93 2.26 21.04
N LEU A 42 13.08 2.10 22.06
CA LEU A 42 11.63 2.12 21.95
C LEU A 42 11.11 3.47 21.48
N MET A 43 11.60 4.56 22.07
CA MET A 43 11.24 5.92 21.68
C MET A 43 11.62 6.18 20.22
N ARG A 44 12.87 5.89 19.84
CA ARG A 44 13.36 6.08 18.47
C ARG A 44 12.59 5.22 17.47
N TYR A 45 12.27 3.98 17.83
CA TYR A 45 11.48 3.08 17.02
C TYR A 45 10.06 3.64 16.79
N SER A 46 9.41 4.14 17.84
CA SER A 46 8.10 4.79 17.77
C SER A 46 8.11 6.04 16.87
N ASP A 47 9.11 6.92 17.02
CA ASP A 47 9.24 8.14 16.21
C ASP A 47 9.36 7.83 14.71
N ILE A 48 10.15 6.81 14.36
CA ILE A 48 10.34 6.39 12.97
C ILE A 48 9.05 5.78 12.43
N LEU A 49 8.35 4.96 13.22
CA LEU A 49 7.06 4.40 12.82
C LEU A 49 6.04 5.52 12.51
N HIS A 50 5.91 6.50 13.40
CA HIS A 50 5.01 7.65 13.20
C HIS A 50 5.40 8.49 11.98
N ARG A 51 6.69 8.71 11.75
CA ARG A 51 7.16 9.43 10.56
C ARG A 51 6.81 8.69 9.27
N ILE A 52 7.02 7.38 9.23
CA ILE A 52 6.68 6.55 8.07
C ILE A 52 5.17 6.57 7.83
N GLU A 53 4.37 6.48 8.89
CA GLU A 53 2.91 6.53 8.78
C GLU A 53 2.42 7.86 8.19
N ASN A 54 2.94 8.99 8.67
CA ASN A 54 2.59 10.31 8.16
C ASN A 54 2.94 10.50 6.68
N LEU A 55 4.03 9.89 6.20
CA LEU A 55 4.44 9.95 4.80
C LEU A 55 3.54 9.12 3.87
N ARG A 56 2.82 8.14 4.40
CA ARG A 56 2.05 7.15 3.62
C ARG A 56 0.57 7.48 3.50
N LYS A 57 0.13 8.63 4.02
CA LYS A 57 -1.28 9.03 3.98
C LYS A 57 -1.72 9.37 2.55
N VAL A 58 -2.66 8.59 2.02
CA VAL A 58 -3.34 8.88 0.75
C VAL A 58 -4.23 10.10 0.93
N ASP A 59 -4.01 11.11 0.10
CA ASP A 59 -4.81 12.32 0.08
C ASP A 59 -5.80 12.27 -1.10
N GLN A 60 -7.09 12.18 -0.77
CA GLN A 60 -8.17 12.17 -1.76
C GLN A 60 -8.12 13.39 -2.67
N GLN A 61 -7.78 14.57 -2.14
CA GLN A 61 -7.77 15.80 -2.91
C GLN A 61 -6.69 15.73 -3.99
N LYS A 62 -5.50 15.21 -3.66
CA LYS A 62 -4.42 14.98 -4.64
C LYS A 62 -4.85 14.01 -5.75
N LEU A 63 -5.58 12.94 -5.42
CA LEU A 63 -6.10 12.02 -6.43
C LEU A 63 -7.10 12.70 -7.37
N LEU A 64 -8.00 13.54 -6.84
CA LEU A 64 -8.97 14.29 -7.65
C LEU A 64 -8.31 15.38 -8.51
N ASP A 65 -7.28 16.04 -7.97
CA ASP A 65 -6.51 17.05 -8.71
C ASP A 65 -5.72 16.40 -9.86
N PHE A 66 -5.15 15.23 -9.63
CA PHE A 66 -4.49 14.46 -10.68
C PHE A 66 -5.47 14.04 -11.78
N ALA A 67 -6.67 13.56 -11.43
CA ALA A 67 -7.71 13.24 -12.42
C ALA A 67 -8.10 14.46 -13.27
N ARG A 68 -8.24 15.65 -12.64
CA ARG A 68 -8.53 16.91 -13.34
C ARG A 68 -7.40 17.33 -14.26
N LEU A 69 -6.15 17.24 -13.80
CA LEU A 69 -4.97 17.54 -14.61
C LEU A 69 -4.92 16.66 -15.86
N LEU A 70 -5.23 15.36 -15.73
CA LEU A 70 -5.26 14.42 -16.84
C LEU A 70 -6.42 14.69 -17.81
N LYS A 71 -7.60 15.04 -17.30
CA LYS A 71 -8.77 15.40 -18.13
C LYS A 71 -8.46 16.57 -19.07
N ASN A 72 -7.70 17.56 -18.59
CA ASN A 72 -7.37 18.78 -19.34
C ASN A 72 -6.24 18.61 -20.37
N LYS A 73 -5.61 17.42 -20.44
CA LYS A 73 -4.59 17.13 -21.45
C LYS A 73 -5.25 16.53 -22.69
N GLU A 74 -4.89 17.01 -23.87
CA GLU A 74 -5.35 16.44 -25.14
C GLU A 74 -4.65 15.09 -25.44
N GLY A 75 -5.23 14.33 -26.37
CA GLY A 75 -4.68 13.05 -26.81
C GLY A 75 -5.03 11.85 -25.92
N GLN A 76 -4.57 10.68 -26.38
CA GLN A 76 -4.70 9.42 -25.67
C GLN A 76 -3.67 9.35 -24.53
N LYS A 77 -4.14 9.01 -23.32
CA LYS A 77 -3.34 9.09 -22.11
C LYS A 77 -3.32 7.74 -21.40
N PHE A 78 -2.11 7.23 -21.23
CA PHE A 78 -1.84 6.03 -20.45
C PHE A 78 -1.05 6.40 -19.20
N VAL A 79 -1.51 5.91 -18.05
CA VAL A 79 -0.80 6.07 -16.78
C VAL A 79 -0.50 4.69 -16.23
N PHE A 80 0.79 4.39 -16.05
CA PHE A 80 1.24 3.16 -15.41
C PHE A 80 1.62 3.46 -13.96
N LEU A 81 0.89 2.85 -13.04
CA LEU A 81 1.13 2.94 -11.61
C LEU A 81 1.85 1.67 -11.18
N PHE A 82 3.12 1.82 -10.80
CA PHE A 82 3.90 0.74 -10.21
C PHE A 82 3.90 0.91 -8.70
N TYR A 83 3.54 -0.14 -7.98
CA TYR A 83 3.57 -0.10 -6.53
C TYR A 83 4.04 -1.43 -5.99
N GLN A 84 5.08 -1.38 -5.16
CA GLN A 84 5.60 -2.57 -4.50
C GLN A 84 4.87 -2.77 -3.18
N ARG A 85 4.50 -4.01 -2.89
CA ARG A 85 3.95 -4.41 -1.60
C ARG A 85 4.87 -3.97 -0.47
N GLU A 86 4.32 -3.22 0.46
CA GLU A 86 5.00 -2.58 1.56
C GLU A 86 4.77 -3.34 2.85
N PHE A 87 5.85 -3.51 3.60
CA PHE A 87 5.83 -4.21 4.88
C PHE A 87 6.41 -3.32 5.96
N MET A 88 5.71 -3.26 7.09
CA MET A 88 6.21 -2.64 8.30
C MET A 88 6.97 -3.68 9.12
N PRO A 89 8.26 -3.49 9.39
CA PRO A 89 8.96 -4.33 10.36
C PRO A 89 8.42 -4.00 11.75
N GLN A 90 7.96 -5.04 12.44
CA GLN A 90 7.47 -5.02 13.80
C GLN A 90 8.30 -5.99 14.64
N ILE A 91 8.40 -5.72 15.93
CA ILE A 91 8.96 -6.69 16.86
C ILE A 91 8.00 -7.89 16.91
N GLU A 92 8.54 -9.10 16.96
CA GLU A 92 7.71 -10.31 17.06
C GLU A 92 6.80 -10.24 18.31
N PRO A 93 5.50 -10.60 18.19
CA PRO A 93 4.55 -10.49 19.31
C PRO A 93 5.02 -11.23 20.57
N GLY A 94 5.60 -12.42 20.41
CA GLY A 94 6.12 -13.21 21.53
C GLY A 94 7.27 -12.53 22.28
N ILE A 95 8.04 -11.65 21.62
CA ILE A 95 9.09 -10.85 22.26
C ILE A 95 8.45 -9.69 23.02
N ILE A 96 7.42 -9.05 22.47
CA ILE A 96 6.66 -7.98 23.14
C ILE A 96 6.04 -8.49 24.45
N ASP A 97 5.39 -9.65 24.43
CA ASP A 97 4.75 -10.24 25.62
C ASP A 97 5.78 -10.53 26.73
N ARG A 98 6.98 -10.99 26.34
CA ARG A 98 8.10 -11.21 27.27
C ARG A 98 8.64 -9.91 27.82
N LEU A 99 8.87 -8.89 26.99
CA LEU A 99 9.32 -7.58 27.45
C LEU A 99 8.33 -6.97 28.45
N LEU A 100 7.03 -7.08 28.19
CA LEU A 100 6.00 -6.65 29.15
C LEU A 100 6.11 -7.39 30.50
N THR A 101 6.42 -8.68 30.46
CA THR A 101 6.64 -9.50 31.67
C THR A 101 7.89 -9.09 32.43
N VAL A 102 9.03 -8.92 31.73
CA VAL A 102 10.32 -8.53 32.34
C VAL A 102 10.25 -7.13 32.96
N TYR A 103 9.59 -6.19 32.28
CA TYR A 103 9.50 -4.80 32.68
C TYR A 103 8.19 -4.45 33.43
N GLN A 104 7.48 -5.45 33.96
CA GLN A 104 6.23 -5.26 34.70
C GLN A 104 6.35 -4.26 35.87
N ASN A 105 7.52 -4.23 36.52
CA ASN A 105 7.81 -3.35 37.67
C ASN A 105 8.36 -1.98 37.25
N GLN A 106 8.43 -1.68 35.94
CA GLN A 106 8.88 -0.40 35.39
C GLN A 106 7.74 0.24 34.60
N PRO A 107 6.85 1.01 35.26
CA PRO A 107 5.63 1.53 34.65
C PRO A 107 5.86 2.38 33.39
N GLY A 108 7.00 3.10 33.32
CA GLY A 108 7.38 3.90 32.15
C GLY A 108 7.62 3.03 30.91
N ILE A 109 8.39 1.96 31.04
CA ILE A 109 8.72 1.05 29.93
C ILE A 109 7.50 0.25 29.50
N SER A 110 6.74 -0.31 30.45
CA SER A 110 5.54 -1.09 30.15
C SER A 110 4.49 -0.27 29.39
N ARG A 111 4.29 1.00 29.78
CA ARG A 111 3.42 1.94 29.06
C ARG A 111 3.93 2.21 27.63
N ASN A 112 5.23 2.44 27.46
CA ASN A 112 5.81 2.67 26.15
C ASN A 112 5.62 1.47 25.22
N ILE A 113 5.88 0.25 25.71
CA ILE A 113 5.71 -1.00 24.94
C ILE A 113 4.24 -1.16 24.52
N SER A 114 3.30 -0.97 25.46
CA SER A 114 1.87 -1.10 25.19
C SER A 114 1.39 -0.08 24.13
N GLY A 115 1.89 1.16 24.21
CA GLY A 115 1.56 2.24 23.28
C GLY A 115 2.18 2.14 21.89
N LEU A 116 3.17 1.26 21.67
CA LEU A 116 3.90 1.15 20.39
C LEU A 116 3.00 0.85 19.18
N PHE A 117 1.85 0.22 19.39
CA PHE A 117 1.01 -0.28 18.30
C PHE A 117 -0.43 0.26 18.31
N GLU A 118 -0.82 1.04 19.31
CA GLU A 118 -2.21 1.50 19.49
C GLU A 118 -2.68 2.41 18.34
N ASN A 119 -1.78 3.24 17.80
CA ASN A 119 -2.12 4.24 16.78
C ASN A 119 -2.04 3.72 15.34
N PHE A 120 -1.55 2.51 15.09
CA PHE A 120 -1.27 2.00 13.74
C PHE A 120 -2.46 1.26 13.08
N ARG A 121 -3.69 1.56 13.52
CA ARG A 121 -4.91 1.03 12.92
C ARG A 121 -5.38 2.01 11.84
N ARG A 122 -5.07 1.69 10.58
CA ARG A 122 -5.50 2.50 9.44
C ARG A 122 -7.00 2.43 9.25
N ASN A 123 -7.65 3.59 9.22
CA ASN A 123 -8.93 3.78 8.55
C ASN A 123 -8.65 4.55 7.25
N THR A 124 -8.81 3.88 6.11
CA THR A 124 -8.91 4.58 4.82
C THR A 124 -10.20 5.37 4.77
N SER A 125 -10.16 6.64 5.17
CA SER A 125 -11.32 7.53 5.12
C SER A 125 -11.34 8.36 3.84
N PHE A 126 -11.19 7.74 2.66
CA PHE A 126 -11.42 8.46 1.40
C PHE A 126 -12.61 7.85 0.65
N ASP A 127 -13.37 8.73 0.01
CA ASP A 127 -14.56 8.39 -0.76
C ASP A 127 -14.14 7.76 -2.09
N VAL A 128 -14.12 6.43 -2.09
CA VAL A 128 -13.76 5.60 -3.26
C VAL A 128 -14.67 5.89 -4.45
N ASP A 129 -15.96 6.15 -4.23
CA ASP A 129 -16.92 6.40 -5.31
C ASP A 129 -16.67 7.75 -5.97
N ARG A 130 -16.31 8.77 -5.20
CA ARG A 130 -15.92 10.07 -5.75
C ARG A 130 -14.65 9.98 -6.60
N VAL A 131 -13.66 9.23 -6.15
CA VAL A 131 -12.43 8.95 -6.94
C VAL A 131 -12.79 8.21 -8.22
N LYS A 132 -13.55 7.10 -8.14
CA LYS A 132 -13.99 6.33 -9.31
C LYS A 132 -14.66 7.17 -10.38
N ARG A 133 -15.62 8.02 -10.00
CA ARG A 133 -16.34 8.88 -10.95
C ARG A 133 -15.43 9.89 -11.63
N ALA A 134 -14.50 10.50 -10.88
CA ALA A 134 -13.54 11.44 -11.43
C ALA A 134 -12.58 10.79 -12.45
N TYR A 135 -12.12 9.58 -12.16
CA TYR A 135 -11.23 8.83 -13.04
C TYR A 135 -11.95 8.22 -14.25
N ALA A 136 -13.19 7.78 -14.11
CA ALA A 136 -13.99 7.33 -15.24
C ALA A 136 -14.23 8.47 -16.25
N ASP A 137 -14.46 9.69 -15.75
CA ASP A 137 -14.71 10.89 -16.56
C ASP A 137 -13.45 11.50 -17.23
N SER A 138 -12.25 11.20 -16.73
CA SER A 138 -11.01 11.85 -17.20
C SER A 138 -10.48 11.34 -18.55
N SER A 139 -11.17 10.38 -19.18
CA SER A 139 -10.82 9.83 -20.51
C SER A 139 -9.35 9.42 -20.62
N ILE A 140 -8.89 8.66 -19.63
CA ILE A 140 -7.55 8.08 -19.52
C ILE A 140 -7.65 6.56 -19.32
N SER A 141 -6.55 5.85 -19.54
CA SER A 141 -6.38 4.45 -19.14
C SER A 141 -5.34 4.35 -18.03
N ILE A 142 -5.75 3.90 -16.85
CA ILE A 142 -4.84 3.65 -15.72
C ILE A 142 -4.54 2.17 -15.64
N HIS A 143 -3.26 1.83 -15.71
CA HIS A 143 -2.75 0.48 -15.54
C HIS A 143 -2.06 0.38 -14.18
N PHE A 144 -2.49 -0.54 -13.32
CA PHE A 144 -1.94 -0.72 -11.98
C PHE A 144 -1.19 -2.04 -11.85
N LEU A 145 0.11 -1.96 -11.58
CA LEU A 145 1.00 -3.10 -11.45
C LEU A 145 1.46 -3.21 -9.99
N PHE A 146 0.93 -4.21 -9.28
CA PHE A 146 1.26 -4.44 -7.88
C PHE A 146 2.35 -5.51 -7.73
N ILE A 147 3.54 -5.11 -7.28
CA ILE A 147 4.71 -5.97 -7.21
C ILE A 147 4.75 -6.67 -5.85
N THR A 148 4.58 -7.99 -5.84
CA THR A 148 4.41 -8.80 -4.61
C THR A 148 5.68 -9.58 -4.23
N THR A 149 6.85 -8.96 -4.38
CA THR A 149 8.14 -9.59 -4.04
C THR A 149 8.07 -10.23 -2.63
N PRO A 150 8.53 -11.48 -2.48
CA PRO A 150 8.55 -12.14 -1.18
C PRO A 150 9.57 -11.48 -0.25
N ILE A 151 9.26 -11.42 1.03
CA ILE A 151 10.20 -10.94 2.05
C ILE A 151 11.08 -12.11 2.49
N LYS A 152 12.34 -11.81 2.78
CA LYS A 152 13.22 -12.71 3.52
C LYS A 152 12.85 -12.67 5.01
N HIS A 153 12.75 -13.83 5.64
CA HIS A 153 12.57 -13.92 7.09
C HIS A 153 13.78 -13.31 7.81
N ILE A 154 13.51 -12.55 8.86
CA ILE A 154 14.51 -11.96 9.74
C ILE A 154 14.13 -12.36 11.18
N PRO A 155 14.98 -13.11 11.90
CA PRO A 155 14.69 -13.49 13.28
C PRO A 155 14.43 -12.27 14.18
N GLY A 156 13.39 -12.36 15.01
CA GLY A 156 12.97 -11.29 15.91
C GLY A 156 12.18 -10.16 15.24
N VAL A 157 11.98 -10.22 13.93
CA VAL A 157 11.23 -9.20 13.18
C VAL A 157 10.06 -9.83 12.46
N HIS A 158 8.85 -9.44 12.87
CA HIS A 158 7.63 -9.74 12.15
C HIS A 158 7.34 -8.65 11.11
N PHE A 159 7.16 -9.02 9.86
CA PHE A 159 6.74 -8.09 8.82
C PHE A 159 5.22 -8.08 8.65
N LYS A 160 4.60 -6.94 8.95
CA LYS A 160 3.16 -6.71 8.74
C LYS A 160 2.92 -6.00 7.43
N GLU A 161 2.11 -6.57 6.53
CA GLU A 161 1.71 -5.92 5.28
C GLU A 161 0.90 -4.64 5.57
N GLN A 162 1.14 -3.59 4.77
CA GLN A 162 0.52 -2.29 4.96
C GLN A 162 0.11 -1.65 3.61
N SER A 163 -0.23 -2.45 2.61
CA SER A 163 -0.52 -1.95 1.25
C SER A 163 -2.00 -1.91 0.88
N ASP A 164 -2.89 -2.39 1.73
CA ASP A 164 -4.31 -2.58 1.41
C ASP A 164 -5.02 -1.30 0.95
N ASP A 165 -4.67 -0.17 1.57
CA ASP A 165 -5.24 1.14 1.27
C ASP A 165 -4.87 1.63 -0.13
N ILE A 166 -3.59 1.60 -0.46
CA ILE A 166 -3.08 1.99 -1.77
C ILE A 166 -3.56 0.99 -2.84
N TYR A 167 -3.47 -0.31 -2.53
CA TYR A 167 -3.89 -1.37 -3.45
C TYR A 167 -5.35 -1.22 -3.85
N SER A 168 -6.24 -1.04 -2.88
CA SER A 168 -7.67 -0.84 -3.15
C SER A 168 -7.93 0.44 -3.94
N ALA A 169 -7.29 1.56 -3.58
CA ALA A 169 -7.42 2.83 -4.31
C ALA A 169 -7.04 2.70 -5.79
N PHE A 170 -5.84 2.21 -6.07
CA PHE A 170 -5.29 2.15 -7.41
C PHE A 170 -5.96 1.07 -8.27
N LYS A 171 -6.37 -0.04 -7.66
CA LYS A 171 -7.20 -1.05 -8.32
C LYS A 171 -8.53 -0.47 -8.78
N GLU A 172 -9.21 0.29 -7.93
CA GLU A 172 -10.48 0.91 -8.32
C GLU A 172 -10.30 2.02 -9.37
N MET A 173 -9.17 2.74 -9.38
CA MET A 173 -8.82 3.69 -10.44
C MET A 173 -8.58 3.00 -11.80
N ALA A 174 -7.81 1.91 -11.81
CA ALA A 174 -7.57 1.11 -13.01
C ALA A 174 -8.89 0.54 -13.55
N ARG A 175 -9.73 0.01 -12.66
CA ARG A 175 -11.07 -0.47 -13.03
C ARG A 175 -11.96 0.65 -13.56
N ALA A 176 -11.96 1.83 -12.93
CA ALA A 176 -12.79 2.97 -13.33
C ALA A 176 -12.52 3.45 -14.76
N THR A 177 -11.26 3.35 -15.16
CA THR A 177 -10.75 3.79 -16.46
C THR A 177 -10.78 2.69 -17.51
N GLY A 178 -11.05 1.44 -17.13
CA GLY A 178 -11.01 0.29 -18.03
C GLY A 178 -9.60 -0.19 -18.35
N GLY A 179 -8.59 0.24 -17.58
CA GLY A 179 -7.21 -0.20 -17.74
C GLY A 179 -6.91 -1.53 -17.07
N PHE A 180 -5.64 -1.94 -17.16
CA PHE A 180 -5.14 -3.21 -16.64
C PHE A 180 -4.88 -3.11 -15.13
N PHE A 181 -5.14 -4.18 -14.38
CA PHE A 181 -4.56 -4.31 -13.05
C PHE A 181 -4.24 -5.77 -12.77
N ASP A 182 -3.09 -6.02 -12.16
CA ASP A 182 -2.73 -7.34 -11.66
C ASP A 182 -1.61 -7.25 -10.61
N SER A 183 -1.33 -8.38 -9.96
CA SER A 183 -0.31 -8.51 -8.93
C SER A 183 0.61 -9.70 -9.19
N SER A 184 1.93 -9.50 -9.09
CA SER A 184 2.89 -10.58 -9.29
C SER A 184 4.25 -10.28 -8.64
N ALA A 185 4.98 -11.34 -8.29
CA ALA A 185 6.40 -11.25 -7.94
C ALA A 185 7.31 -11.24 -9.19
N ASN A 186 6.79 -11.68 -10.35
CA ASN A 186 7.48 -11.59 -11.63
C ASN A 186 7.12 -10.27 -12.32
N THR A 187 7.94 -9.25 -12.09
CA THR A 187 7.74 -7.88 -12.62
C THR A 187 7.77 -7.83 -14.15
N GLU A 188 8.61 -8.66 -14.80
CA GLU A 188 8.71 -8.70 -16.26
C GLU A 188 7.42 -9.19 -16.90
N ALA A 189 6.90 -10.33 -16.43
CA ALA A 189 5.63 -10.87 -16.91
C ALA A 189 4.47 -9.91 -16.66
N LEU A 190 4.44 -9.29 -15.47
CA LEU A 190 3.41 -8.31 -15.10
C LEU A 190 3.43 -7.09 -16.03
N PHE A 191 4.62 -6.59 -16.36
CA PHE A 191 4.77 -5.45 -17.26
C PHE A 191 4.38 -5.81 -18.69
N LYS A 192 4.81 -6.98 -19.18
CA LYS A 192 4.42 -7.48 -20.51
C LYS A 192 2.91 -7.55 -20.68
N GLN A 193 2.19 -8.10 -19.69
CA GLN A 193 0.72 -8.16 -19.71
C GLN A 193 0.08 -6.78 -19.71
N ALA A 194 0.63 -5.82 -18.96
CA ALA A 194 0.12 -4.45 -18.92
C ALA A 194 0.27 -3.74 -20.28
N VAL A 195 1.40 -3.95 -20.96
CA VAL A 195 1.64 -3.43 -22.31
C VAL A 195 0.70 -4.07 -23.33
N GLU A 196 0.59 -5.40 -23.34
CA GLU A 196 -0.33 -6.13 -24.23
C GLU A 196 -1.78 -5.65 -24.07
N ALA A 197 -2.20 -5.38 -22.82
CA ALA A 197 -3.53 -4.83 -22.52
C ALA A 197 -3.70 -3.36 -22.94
N SER A 198 -2.62 -2.60 -23.08
CA SER A 198 -2.65 -1.20 -23.55
C SER A 198 -2.63 -1.07 -25.08
N GLU A 199 -2.05 -2.04 -25.78
CA GLU A 199 -1.96 -2.05 -27.24
C GLU A 199 -3.22 -2.58 -27.92
N ASN A 200 -3.89 -3.56 -27.30
CA ASN A 200 -5.04 -4.25 -27.91
C ASN A 200 -6.36 -3.70 -27.37
N TYR A 201 -6.90 -2.66 -28.00
CA TYR A 201 -8.21 -2.11 -27.65
C TYR A 201 -9.05 -1.75 -28.88
N TYR A 202 -10.36 -1.80 -28.70
CA TYR A 202 -11.33 -1.32 -29.70
C TYR A 202 -11.86 0.04 -29.29
N LEU A 203 -11.86 0.98 -30.22
CA LEU A 203 -12.47 2.28 -30.02
C LEU A 203 -13.93 2.23 -30.47
N LEU A 204 -14.84 2.23 -29.49
CA LEU A 204 -16.28 2.22 -29.72
C LEU A 204 -16.86 3.57 -29.35
N TYR A 205 -17.47 4.23 -30.32
CA TYR A 205 -18.22 5.46 -30.12
C TYR A 205 -19.70 5.14 -29.98
N TYR A 206 -20.33 5.76 -28.99
CA TYR A 206 -21.78 5.73 -28.86
C TYR A 206 -22.28 7.12 -28.52
N ILE A 207 -23.48 7.44 -28.99
CA ILE A 207 -24.18 8.68 -28.66
C ILE A 207 -25.50 8.27 -28.02
N PRO A 208 -25.80 8.72 -26.79
CA PRO A 208 -27.09 8.41 -26.17
C PRO A 208 -28.21 9.13 -26.94
N LEU A 209 -29.31 8.42 -27.19
CA LEU A 209 -30.45 8.94 -27.97
C LEU A 209 -31.05 10.23 -27.37
N ASN A 210 -31.05 10.35 -26.05
CA ASN A 210 -31.62 11.48 -25.31
C ASN A 210 -30.55 12.10 -24.38
N TYR A 211 -29.48 12.64 -24.96
CA TYR A 211 -28.42 13.30 -24.19
C TYR A 211 -28.97 14.48 -23.38
N LYS A 212 -28.61 14.56 -22.09
CA LYS A 212 -28.86 15.69 -21.20
C LYS A 212 -27.59 15.99 -20.40
N GLY A 213 -27.07 17.21 -20.55
CA GLY A 213 -25.95 17.74 -19.75
C GLY A 213 -26.44 18.16 -18.36
N ASP A 214 -26.79 17.18 -17.52
CA ASP A 214 -27.37 17.40 -16.19
C ASP A 214 -26.34 17.34 -15.06
N GLY A 215 -25.05 17.26 -15.39
CA GLY A 215 -23.95 17.11 -14.43
C GLY A 215 -23.93 15.74 -13.73
N GLN A 216 -24.80 14.81 -14.10
CA GLN A 216 -24.88 13.51 -13.46
C GLN A 216 -23.89 12.52 -14.09
N PHE A 217 -23.44 11.57 -13.25
CA PHE A 217 -22.64 10.45 -13.73
C PHE A 217 -23.52 9.48 -14.53
N LYS A 218 -23.12 9.21 -15.78
CA LYS A 218 -23.75 8.25 -16.68
C LYS A 218 -22.90 6.98 -16.74
N GLU A 219 -23.43 5.88 -16.20
CA GLU A 219 -22.76 4.58 -16.21
C GLU A 219 -22.75 3.97 -17.63
N ILE A 220 -21.63 3.38 -18.02
CA ILE A 220 -21.48 2.61 -19.25
C ILE A 220 -21.45 1.13 -18.89
N LYS A 221 -22.23 0.31 -19.61
CA LYS A 221 -22.18 -1.16 -19.49
C LYS A 221 -21.94 -1.76 -20.87
N VAL A 222 -20.85 -2.49 -21.01
CA VAL A 222 -20.54 -3.24 -22.24
C VAL A 222 -20.79 -4.73 -21.99
N ARG A 223 -21.48 -5.39 -22.93
CA ARG A 223 -21.75 -6.83 -22.88
C ARG A 223 -21.35 -7.48 -24.19
N VAL A 224 -20.65 -8.60 -24.10
CA VAL A 224 -20.29 -9.45 -25.24
C VAL A 224 -21.08 -10.76 -25.17
N LYS A 225 -21.51 -11.27 -26.34
CA LYS A 225 -22.28 -12.53 -26.40
C LYS A 225 -21.43 -13.75 -26.04
N ASN A 226 -20.17 -13.76 -26.47
CA ASN A 226 -19.24 -14.86 -26.20
C ASN A 226 -18.58 -14.66 -24.82
N LYS A 227 -18.69 -15.67 -23.95
CA LYS A 227 -18.18 -15.65 -22.58
C LYS A 227 -16.67 -15.90 -22.46
N ASN A 228 -16.00 -16.27 -23.54
CA ASN A 228 -14.55 -16.52 -23.55
C ASN A 228 -13.72 -15.23 -23.64
N TYR A 229 -14.35 -14.07 -23.77
CA TYR A 229 -13.67 -12.78 -23.79
C TYR A 229 -13.78 -12.08 -22.45
N LYS A 230 -12.66 -11.46 -22.03
CA LYS A 230 -12.64 -10.48 -20.94
C LYS A 230 -12.85 -9.10 -21.54
N VAL A 231 -13.84 -8.37 -21.05
CA VAL A 231 -14.12 -6.99 -21.48
C VAL A 231 -13.67 -6.05 -20.38
N THR A 232 -12.88 -5.04 -20.75
CA THR A 232 -12.56 -3.89 -19.92
C THR A 232 -13.02 -2.63 -20.63
N HIS A 233 -13.62 -1.70 -19.88
CA HIS A 233 -14.11 -0.43 -20.41
C HIS A 233 -14.17 0.59 -19.28
N ARG A 234 -14.12 1.89 -19.64
CA ARG A 234 -14.37 2.97 -18.68
C ARG A 234 -15.76 2.81 -18.07
N LEU A 235 -15.91 3.11 -16.78
CA LEU A 235 -17.18 2.89 -16.08
C LEU A 235 -18.27 3.90 -16.44
N GLY A 236 -17.92 5.07 -16.96
CA GLY A 236 -18.89 6.12 -17.23
C GLY A 236 -18.25 7.47 -17.52
N TYR A 237 -19.05 8.52 -17.48
CA TYR A 237 -18.64 9.92 -17.62
C TYR A 237 -19.63 10.85 -16.91
N ILE A 238 -19.24 12.10 -16.70
CA ILE A 238 -20.11 13.17 -16.19
C ILE A 238 -20.67 13.92 -17.39
N ALA A 239 -22.00 13.95 -17.52
CA ALA A 239 -22.67 14.65 -18.62
C ALA A 239 -22.62 16.16 -18.40
N ASN A 240 -21.81 16.87 -19.20
CA ASN A 240 -21.70 18.33 -19.18
C ASN A 240 -22.47 18.99 -20.32
#